data_AF-A0A8C2XQ11-F1
#
_entry.id   AF-A0A8C2XQ11-F1
#
_cell.length_a   1.000
_cell.length_b   1.000
_cell.length_c   1.000
_cell.angle_alpha   90.00
_cell.angle_beta   90.00
_cell.angle_gamma   90.00
#
_symmetry.space_group_name_H-M   'P 1'
#
loop_
_entity.id
_entity.type
_entity.pdbx_description
1 polymer ?
#
loop_
_entity_poly.entity_id
_entity_poly.type
_entity_poly.pdbx_seq_one_letter_code
_entity_poly.pdbx_strand_id
1 'polypeptide(L)'
;MGAGASAEDKKSKELEKQLQEDADKDSKTVKLLLLGAGESGKSTIVKQMKILHQGGYTKEEQLEFRAVIFGNILQSTLAIIRGMEILSIDFGSAATQENAQKLQNLSDSIEEGTMPAELSDVIMKLWKDSGVQAGFDRAAEYQLNDSAGYYLNEMDRISKPEYLPTEQDVLRSRVKTTGIIEEQFSCKELYFRMFDVGGQRSERKKWIHCFEGVTCIIFCGALSAYDMVLVEDDEVNRMHESLHLFNSICNHRFFALTSIVLFLNKKDLFEEKIKKVHLSICFPDYDGCNSYEDAGNYIKSQFLELNMKKGVKEIYCHLTCATDTRNVEIVFNAVTDIIIKENLKSCGLF
;
A
#
# COMPACT_ATOMS: atom_id res chain seq x y z
N MET A 1 -28.23 -41.81 43.33
CA MET A 1 -28.83 -41.65 41.99
C MET A 1 -28.16 -40.44 41.34
N GLY A 2 -27.13 -40.66 40.54
CA GLY A 2 -26.48 -39.61 39.76
C GLY A 2 -27.01 -39.68 38.34
N ALA A 3 -27.98 -38.83 38.00
CA ALA A 3 -28.34 -38.61 36.61
C ALA A 3 -27.15 -37.90 35.95
N GLY A 4 -26.40 -38.63 35.12
CA GLY A 4 -25.34 -38.05 34.31
C GLY A 4 -25.93 -36.96 33.43
N ALA A 5 -25.28 -35.78 33.41
CA ALA A 5 -25.68 -34.66 32.55
C ALA A 5 -25.98 -35.16 31.14
N SER A 6 -27.15 -34.82 30.61
CA SER A 6 -27.59 -35.31 29.30
C SER A 6 -26.60 -34.85 28.22
N ALA A 7 -26.57 -35.55 27.08
CA ALA A 7 -25.72 -35.13 25.96
C ALA A 7 -26.06 -33.69 25.51
N GLU A 8 -27.30 -33.25 25.70
CA GLU A 8 -27.77 -31.89 25.43
C GLU A 8 -27.22 -30.88 26.45
N ASP A 9 -27.19 -31.21 27.74
CA ASP A 9 -26.62 -30.34 28.79
C ASP A 9 -25.12 -30.12 28.59
N LYS A 10 -24.40 -31.16 28.15
CA LYS A 10 -22.97 -31.06 27.83
C LYS A 10 -22.73 -30.18 26.60
N LYS A 11 -23.56 -30.34 25.57
CA LYS A 11 -23.47 -29.53 24.35
C LYS A 11 -23.84 -28.07 24.59
N SER A 12 -24.84 -27.82 25.46
CA SER A 12 -25.24 -26.47 25.87
C SER A 12 -24.13 -25.77 26.65
N LYS A 13 -23.49 -26.47 27.61
CA LYS A 13 -22.35 -25.90 28.36
C LYS A 13 -21.13 -25.61 27.49
N GLU A 14 -20.87 -26.46 26.50
CA GLU A 14 -19.77 -26.23 25.54
C GLU A 14 -20.06 -25.00 24.66
N LEU A 15 -21.31 -24.84 24.20
CA LEU A 15 -21.76 -23.65 23.48
C LEU A 15 -21.68 -22.38 24.32
N GLU A 16 -22.12 -22.41 25.59
CA GLU A 16 -22.00 -21.27 26.50
C GLU A 16 -20.54 -20.89 26.75
N LYS A 17 -19.66 -21.88 26.89
CA LYS A 17 -18.22 -21.67 27.04
C LYS A 17 -17.62 -21.02 25.79
N GLN A 18 -17.97 -21.51 24.60
CA GLN A 18 -17.54 -20.91 23.33
C GLN A 18 -18.05 -19.48 23.17
N LEU A 19 -19.32 -19.22 23.50
CA LEU A 19 -19.89 -17.87 23.44
C LEU A 19 -19.18 -16.90 24.40
N GLN A 20 -18.81 -17.36 25.60
CA GLN A 20 -18.05 -16.53 26.54
C GLN A 20 -16.63 -16.26 26.03
N GLU A 21 -15.95 -17.28 25.49
CA GLU A 21 -14.61 -17.14 24.90
C GLU A 21 -14.63 -16.18 23.69
N ASP A 22 -15.66 -16.28 22.83
CA ASP A 22 -15.86 -15.38 21.69
C ASP A 22 -16.17 -13.95 22.14
N ALA A 23 -17.02 -13.78 23.15
CA ALA A 23 -17.33 -12.46 23.71
C ALA A 23 -16.09 -11.80 24.33
N ASP A 24 -15.28 -12.57 25.07
CA ASP A 24 -14.03 -12.09 25.65
C ASP A 24 -13.02 -11.72 24.55
N LYS A 25 -12.93 -12.51 23.48
CA LYS A 25 -12.07 -12.23 22.33
C LYS A 25 -12.53 -10.98 21.57
N ASP A 26 -13.83 -10.86 21.32
CA ASP A 26 -14.42 -9.69 20.66
C ASP A 26 -14.22 -8.41 21.48
N SER A 27 -14.32 -8.49 22.81
CA SER A 27 -14.06 -7.36 23.71
C SER A 27 -12.62 -6.84 23.64
N LYS A 28 -11.66 -7.71 23.27
CA LYS A 28 -10.23 -7.39 23.11
C LYS A 28 -9.82 -7.21 21.64
N THR A 29 -10.79 -7.23 20.73
CA THR A 29 -10.52 -7.14 19.30
C THR A 29 -10.48 -5.68 18.86
N VAL A 30 -9.34 -5.26 18.32
CA VAL A 30 -9.13 -3.95 17.71
C VAL A 30 -9.38 -4.06 16.21
N LYS A 31 -10.39 -3.35 15.72
CA LYS A 31 -10.70 -3.29 14.29
C LYS A 31 -10.01 -2.09 13.65
N LEU A 32 -9.07 -2.35 12.74
CA LEU A 32 -8.32 -1.34 11.99
C LEU A 32 -8.81 -1.29 10.55
N LEU A 33 -9.21 -0.10 10.09
CA LEU A 33 -9.63 0.10 8.71
C LEU A 33 -8.57 0.90 7.94
N LEU A 34 -7.98 0.31 6.89
CA LEU A 34 -7.06 1.02 6.01
C LEU A 34 -7.81 1.75 4.91
N LEU A 35 -7.66 3.07 4.84
CA LEU A 35 -8.26 3.91 3.81
C LEU A 35 -7.18 4.70 3.07
N GLY A 36 -7.52 5.21 1.89
CA GLY A 36 -6.60 5.99 1.07
C GLY A 36 -6.73 5.68 -0.42
N ALA A 37 -6.19 6.56 -1.25
CA ALA A 37 -6.26 6.45 -2.71
C ALA A 37 -5.61 5.15 -3.24
N GLY A 38 -5.83 4.83 -4.51
CA GLY A 38 -5.12 3.75 -5.19
C GLY A 38 -3.61 3.91 -5.02
N GLU A 39 -2.90 2.78 -4.86
CA GLU A 39 -1.43 2.76 -4.78
C GLU A 39 -0.82 3.51 -3.60
N SER A 40 -1.58 3.92 -2.58
CA SER A 40 -1.01 4.63 -1.42
C SER A 40 -0.21 3.76 -0.44
N GLY A 41 -0.21 2.43 -0.66
CA GLY A 41 0.57 1.46 0.13
C GLY A 41 -0.20 0.71 1.22
N LYS A 42 -1.55 0.75 1.19
CA LYS A 42 -2.42 0.01 2.15
C LYS A 42 -2.10 -1.49 2.17
N SER A 43 -2.16 -2.15 1.03
CA SER A 43 -1.88 -3.59 0.92
C SER A 43 -0.45 -3.93 1.32
N THR A 44 0.51 -3.02 1.10
CA THR A 44 1.89 -3.20 1.58
C THR A 44 1.96 -3.21 3.11
N ILE A 45 1.20 -2.35 3.80
CA ILE A 45 1.10 -2.36 5.27
C ILE A 45 0.49 -3.67 5.77
N VAL A 46 -0.54 -4.19 5.09
CA VAL A 46 -1.11 -5.50 5.46
C VAL A 46 -0.09 -6.63 5.30
N LYS A 47 0.65 -6.65 4.18
CA LYS A 47 1.75 -7.60 3.97
C LYS A 47 2.81 -7.50 5.07
N GLN A 48 3.11 -6.29 5.56
CA GLN A 48 4.03 -6.11 6.70
C GLN A 48 3.49 -6.71 8.00
N MET A 49 2.19 -6.68 8.25
CA MET A 49 1.62 -7.30 9.46
C MET A 49 1.82 -8.82 9.46
N LYS A 50 1.71 -9.46 8.29
CA LYS A 50 2.05 -10.88 8.13
C LYS A 50 3.52 -11.16 8.44
N ILE A 51 4.43 -10.32 7.94
CA ILE A 51 5.87 -10.44 8.22
C ILE A 51 6.16 -10.26 9.71
N LEU A 52 5.64 -9.20 10.32
CA LEU A 52 5.96 -8.81 11.69
C LEU A 52 5.28 -9.69 12.75
N HIS A 53 4.08 -10.21 12.48
CA HIS A 53 3.23 -10.81 13.52
C HIS A 53 2.75 -12.23 13.21
N GLN A 54 3.02 -12.78 12.02
CA GLN A 54 2.60 -14.13 11.62
C GLN A 54 3.74 -15.02 11.15
N GLY A 55 5.00 -14.59 11.31
CA GLY A 55 6.18 -15.40 10.95
C GLY A 55 6.53 -15.36 9.45
N GLY A 56 6.07 -14.34 8.72
CA GLY A 56 6.44 -14.15 7.32
C GLY A 56 5.60 -14.94 6.32
N TYR A 57 6.19 -15.17 5.16
CA TYR A 57 5.60 -15.93 4.06
C TYR A 57 6.25 -17.31 3.96
N THR A 58 5.44 -18.35 3.82
CA THR A 58 5.99 -19.70 3.54
C THR A 58 6.57 -19.76 2.13
N LYS A 59 7.34 -20.82 1.83
CA LYS A 59 7.90 -21.02 0.48
C LYS A 59 6.79 -21.17 -0.56
N GLU A 60 5.72 -21.85 -0.20
CA GLU A 60 4.55 -22.05 -1.06
C GLU A 60 3.89 -20.71 -1.36
N GLU A 61 3.67 -19.87 -0.35
CA GLU A 61 3.11 -18.52 -0.53
C GLU A 61 4.04 -17.62 -1.35
N GLN A 62 5.36 -17.67 -1.12
CA GLN A 62 6.34 -16.94 -1.92
C GLN A 62 6.28 -17.34 -3.40
N LEU A 63 6.09 -18.63 -3.71
CA LEU A 63 5.96 -19.11 -5.08
C LEU A 63 4.70 -18.58 -5.76
N GLU A 64 3.59 -18.38 -5.04
CA GLU A 64 2.38 -17.78 -5.61
C GLU A 64 2.62 -16.34 -6.10
N PHE A 65 3.54 -15.60 -5.46
CA PHE A 65 3.91 -14.25 -5.91
C PHE A 65 4.81 -14.24 -7.14
N ARG A 66 5.42 -15.37 -7.53
CA ARG A 66 6.35 -15.42 -8.67
C ARG A 66 5.69 -14.96 -9.97
N ALA A 67 4.50 -15.51 -10.26
CA ALA A 67 3.72 -15.14 -11.45
C ALA A 67 3.33 -13.65 -11.43
N VAL A 68 2.91 -13.14 -10.27
CA VAL A 68 2.57 -11.72 -10.08
C VAL A 68 3.77 -10.82 -10.37
N ILE A 69 4.95 -11.16 -9.84
CA ILE A 69 6.18 -10.38 -10.01
C ILE A 69 6.59 -10.36 -11.48
N PHE A 70 6.56 -11.50 -12.17
CA PHE A 70 6.85 -11.56 -13.60
C PHE A 70 5.88 -10.72 -14.43
N GLY A 71 4.57 -10.78 -14.12
CA GLY A 71 3.57 -9.91 -14.73
C GLY A 71 3.85 -8.42 -14.47
N ASN A 72 4.22 -8.04 -13.24
CA ASN A 72 4.57 -6.66 -12.89
C ASN A 72 5.78 -6.15 -13.67
N ILE A 73 6.82 -6.97 -13.86
CA ILE A 73 8.02 -6.63 -14.63
C ILE A 73 7.67 -6.39 -16.10
N LEU A 74 6.94 -7.32 -16.71
CA LEU A 74 6.53 -7.21 -18.10
C LEU A 74 5.67 -5.95 -18.34
N GLN A 75 4.65 -5.75 -17.50
CA GLN A 75 3.78 -4.57 -17.57
C GLN A 75 4.55 -3.27 -17.37
N SER A 76 5.51 -3.24 -16.43
CA SER A 76 6.35 -2.05 -16.19
C SER A 76 7.25 -1.75 -17.39
N THR A 77 7.86 -2.77 -17.99
CA THR A 77 8.71 -2.59 -19.18
C THR A 77 7.90 -2.05 -20.36
N LEU A 78 6.72 -2.64 -20.63
CA LEU A 78 5.80 -2.17 -21.68
C LEU A 78 5.27 -0.76 -21.39
N ALA A 79 5.04 -0.40 -20.13
CA ALA A 79 4.64 0.95 -19.75
C ALA A 79 5.75 1.97 -20.01
N ILE A 80 7.01 1.65 -19.72
CA ILE A 80 8.14 2.54 -20.02
C ILE A 80 8.26 2.77 -21.53
N ILE A 81 8.19 1.72 -22.35
CA ILE A 81 8.28 1.85 -23.81
C ILE A 81 7.15 2.72 -24.37
N ARG A 82 5.90 2.51 -23.93
CA ARG A 82 4.78 3.39 -24.31
C ARG A 82 4.97 4.82 -23.81
N GLY A 83 5.51 4.99 -22.61
CA GLY A 83 5.88 6.29 -22.07
C GLY A 83 6.91 7.00 -22.94
N MET A 84 7.93 6.30 -23.44
CA MET A 84 8.91 6.85 -24.38
C MET A 84 8.27 7.36 -25.66
N GLU A 85 7.31 6.62 -26.24
CA GLU A 85 6.56 7.05 -27.42
C GLU A 85 5.79 8.35 -27.17
N ILE A 86 5.08 8.44 -26.05
CA ILE A 86 4.33 9.66 -25.64
C ILE A 86 5.27 10.85 -25.46
N LEU A 87 6.43 10.61 -24.84
CA LEU A 87 7.42 11.65 -24.54
C LEU A 87 8.35 11.95 -25.72
N SER A 88 8.18 11.26 -26.86
CA SER A 88 9.04 11.35 -28.04
C SER A 88 10.52 11.12 -27.72
N ILE A 89 10.81 10.07 -26.93
CA ILE A 89 12.16 9.66 -26.55
C ILE A 89 12.61 8.51 -27.44
N ASP A 90 13.66 8.73 -28.21
CA ASP A 90 14.26 7.70 -29.06
C ASP A 90 15.04 6.65 -28.25
N PHE A 91 15.12 5.44 -28.78
CA PHE A 91 16.02 4.41 -28.25
C PHE A 91 17.48 4.81 -28.45
N GLY A 92 18.34 4.38 -27.51
CA GLY A 92 19.79 4.59 -27.62
C GLY A 92 20.43 3.83 -28.78
N SER A 93 19.78 2.79 -29.33
CA SER A 93 20.28 2.04 -30.49
C SER A 93 19.16 1.40 -31.33
N ALA A 94 19.46 1.10 -32.61
CA ALA A 94 18.55 0.34 -33.47
C ALA A 94 18.29 -1.09 -32.94
N ALA A 95 19.29 -1.70 -32.29
CA ALA A 95 19.14 -3.04 -31.72
C ALA A 95 18.12 -3.08 -30.57
N THR A 96 18.08 -2.02 -29.75
CA THR A 96 17.10 -1.90 -28.66
C THR A 96 15.71 -1.55 -29.18
N GLN A 97 15.61 -0.79 -30.26
CA GLN A 97 14.35 -0.61 -30.98
C GLN A 97 13.78 -1.94 -31.52
N GLU A 98 14.60 -2.79 -32.13
CA GLU A 98 14.16 -4.14 -32.54
C GLU A 98 13.74 -5.00 -31.34
N ASN A 99 14.44 -4.89 -30.21
CA ASN A 99 14.08 -5.61 -28.98
C ASN A 99 12.73 -5.14 -28.41
N ALA A 100 12.38 -3.86 -28.56
CA ALA A 100 11.06 -3.36 -28.15
C ALA A 100 9.94 -3.99 -28.99
N GLN A 101 10.13 -4.13 -30.31
CA GLN A 101 9.17 -4.83 -31.16
C GLN A 101 9.07 -6.32 -30.80
N LYS A 102 10.20 -6.97 -30.49
CA LYS A 102 10.21 -8.36 -30.02
C LYS A 102 9.47 -8.51 -28.70
N LEU A 103 9.64 -7.58 -27.76
CA LEU A 103 8.95 -7.59 -26.47
C LEU A 103 7.43 -7.57 -26.65
N GLN A 104 6.91 -6.71 -27.54
CA GLN A 104 5.47 -6.65 -27.84
C GLN A 104 4.94 -7.99 -28.39
N ASN A 105 5.66 -8.58 -29.35
CA ASN A 105 5.26 -9.88 -29.91
C ASN A 105 5.30 -11.00 -28.85
N LEU A 106 6.32 -10.99 -28.00
CA LEU A 106 6.45 -11.97 -26.92
C LEU A 106 5.35 -11.80 -25.88
N SER A 107 4.98 -10.57 -25.51
CA SER A 107 3.92 -10.32 -24.51
C SER A 107 2.56 -10.85 -24.93
N ASP A 108 2.27 -10.94 -26.23
CA ASP A 108 1.01 -11.48 -26.74
C ASP A 108 0.98 -13.02 -26.77
N SER A 109 2.16 -13.65 -26.80
CA SER A 109 2.32 -15.10 -26.97
C SER A 109 2.61 -15.87 -25.68
N ILE A 110 3.22 -15.19 -24.70
CA ILE A 110 3.73 -15.82 -23.47
C ILE A 110 2.59 -15.99 -22.47
N GLU A 111 2.56 -17.15 -21.81
CA GLU A 111 1.63 -17.42 -20.72
C GLU A 111 1.86 -16.43 -19.57
N GLU A 112 0.76 -15.82 -19.11
CA GLU A 112 0.79 -14.83 -18.03
C GLU A 112 1.49 -15.40 -16.79
N GLY A 113 2.43 -14.64 -16.25
CA GLY A 113 3.17 -15.05 -15.06
C GLY A 113 4.34 -16.00 -15.30
N THR A 114 4.81 -16.14 -16.55
CA THR A 114 6.07 -16.84 -16.87
C THR A 114 7.17 -15.86 -17.28
N MET A 115 8.43 -16.28 -17.16
CA MET A 115 9.60 -15.50 -17.57
C MET A 115 10.58 -16.39 -18.35
N PRO A 116 10.31 -16.68 -19.64
CA PRO A 116 11.23 -17.42 -20.49
C PRO A 116 12.58 -16.68 -20.63
N ALA A 117 13.66 -17.43 -20.87
CA ALA A 117 15.01 -16.86 -20.98
C ALA A 117 15.11 -15.78 -22.07
N GLU A 118 14.43 -15.98 -23.20
CA GLU A 118 14.37 -14.99 -24.28
C GLU A 118 13.71 -13.69 -23.83
N LEU A 119 12.61 -13.77 -23.07
CA LEU A 119 11.92 -12.60 -22.53
C LEU A 119 12.81 -11.84 -21.55
N SER A 120 13.44 -12.54 -20.61
CA SER A 120 14.35 -11.90 -19.64
C SER A 120 15.53 -11.21 -20.34
N ASP A 121 16.11 -11.84 -21.37
CA ASP A 121 17.23 -11.27 -22.12
C ASP A 121 16.84 -9.99 -22.86
N VAL A 122 15.65 -9.96 -23.46
CA VAL A 122 15.10 -8.78 -24.12
C VAL A 122 14.89 -7.65 -23.11
N ILE A 123 14.25 -7.93 -21.97
CA ILE A 123 14.00 -6.94 -20.91
C ILE A 123 15.32 -6.37 -20.36
N MET A 124 16.32 -7.23 -20.09
CA MET A 124 17.63 -6.78 -19.59
C MET A 124 18.38 -5.90 -20.58
N LYS A 125 18.30 -6.19 -21.88
CA LYS A 125 18.91 -5.36 -22.94
C LYS A 125 18.21 -4.02 -23.06
N LEU A 126 16.88 -4.01 -23.00
CA LEU A 126 16.08 -2.78 -23.01
C LEU A 126 16.38 -1.92 -21.79
N TRP A 127 16.47 -2.50 -20.59
CA TRP A 127 16.73 -1.74 -19.37
C TRP A 127 18.08 -1.02 -19.39
N LYS A 128 19.08 -1.57 -20.08
CA LYS A 128 20.41 -0.94 -20.23
C LYS A 128 20.45 0.18 -21.30
N ASP A 129 19.38 0.37 -22.06
CA ASP A 129 19.30 1.39 -23.10
C ASP A 129 19.17 2.79 -22.48
N SER A 130 19.91 3.77 -23.04
CA SER A 130 19.88 5.15 -22.54
C SER A 130 18.54 5.85 -22.75
N GLY A 131 17.81 5.52 -23.83
CA GLY A 131 16.47 6.04 -24.09
C GLY A 131 15.45 5.47 -23.10
N VAL A 132 15.56 4.17 -22.79
CA VAL A 132 14.71 3.53 -21.76
C VAL A 132 14.97 4.11 -20.37
N GLN A 133 16.23 4.35 -20.01
CA GLN A 133 16.56 5.04 -18.76
C GLN A 133 16.02 6.48 -18.73
N ALA A 134 16.13 7.23 -19.82
CA ALA A 134 15.56 8.58 -19.92
C ALA A 134 14.02 8.59 -19.82
N GLY A 135 13.35 7.58 -20.39
CA GLY A 135 11.92 7.37 -20.22
C GLY A 135 11.54 7.10 -18.76
N PHE A 136 12.28 6.20 -18.11
CA PHE A 136 12.08 5.88 -16.70
C PHE A 136 12.31 7.08 -15.77
N ASP A 137 13.30 7.93 -16.05
CA ASP A 137 13.55 9.15 -15.27
C ASP A 137 12.38 10.15 -15.32
N ARG A 138 11.55 10.07 -16.37
CA ARG A 138 10.34 10.88 -16.58
C ARG A 138 9.05 10.10 -16.29
N ALA A 139 9.13 9.02 -15.53
CA ALA A 139 7.99 8.14 -15.21
C ALA A 139 6.84 8.82 -14.45
N ALA A 140 7.01 10.05 -13.94
CA ALA A 140 5.91 10.81 -13.36
C ALA A 140 4.90 11.31 -14.42
N GLU A 141 5.33 11.43 -15.68
CA GLU A 141 4.51 11.94 -16.80
C GLU A 141 3.61 10.86 -17.42
N TYR A 142 3.73 9.60 -16.98
CA TYR A 142 2.87 8.50 -17.41
C TYR A 142 2.62 7.52 -16.25
N GLN A 143 1.78 6.51 -16.48
CA GLN A 143 1.40 5.57 -15.42
C GLN A 143 2.42 4.43 -15.31
N LEU A 144 3.29 4.49 -14.30
CA LEU A 144 4.27 3.44 -13.99
C LEU A 144 4.14 2.95 -12.54
N ASN A 145 4.46 1.68 -12.31
CA ASN A 145 4.55 1.11 -10.97
C ASN A 145 5.83 1.56 -10.26
N ASP A 146 5.73 2.05 -9.02
CA ASP A 146 6.87 2.50 -8.22
C ASP A 146 7.99 1.45 -8.09
N SER A 147 7.63 0.16 -8.05
CA SER A 147 8.58 -0.95 -7.91
C SER A 147 9.30 -1.31 -9.22
N ALA A 148 9.01 -0.64 -10.34
CA ALA A 148 9.58 -0.97 -11.64
C ALA A 148 11.12 -0.96 -11.61
N GLY A 149 11.73 0.12 -11.11
CA GLY A 149 13.19 0.23 -11.03
C GLY A 149 13.82 -0.84 -10.12
N TYR A 150 13.18 -1.20 -9.01
CA TYR A 150 13.66 -2.25 -8.12
C TYR A 150 13.76 -3.60 -8.86
N TYR A 151 12.70 -4.02 -9.55
CA TYR A 151 12.71 -5.32 -10.22
C TYR A 151 13.62 -5.34 -11.45
N LEU A 152 13.63 -4.28 -12.24
CA LEU A 152 14.44 -4.20 -13.45
C LEU A 152 15.94 -4.21 -13.14
N ASN A 153 16.35 -3.64 -12.00
CA ASN A 153 17.72 -3.73 -11.49
C ASN A 153 18.09 -5.12 -10.96
N GLU A 154 17.10 -5.93 -10.56
CA GLU A 154 17.28 -7.26 -9.95
C GLU A 154 17.05 -8.41 -10.95
N MET A 155 16.97 -8.12 -12.25
CA MET A 155 16.65 -9.09 -13.28
C MET A 155 17.62 -10.29 -13.31
N ASP A 156 18.90 -10.10 -13.03
CA ASP A 156 19.89 -11.18 -12.95
C ASP A 156 19.55 -12.24 -11.88
N ARG A 157 18.93 -11.82 -10.76
CA ARG A 157 18.47 -12.72 -9.70
C ARG A 157 17.11 -13.31 -10.03
N ILE A 158 16.19 -12.49 -10.54
CA ILE A 158 14.78 -12.83 -10.75
C ILE A 158 14.57 -13.78 -11.94
N SER A 159 15.41 -13.68 -12.97
CA SER A 159 15.34 -14.52 -14.18
C SER A 159 15.84 -15.95 -14.00
N LYS A 160 16.44 -16.29 -12.85
CA LYS A 160 16.96 -17.63 -12.61
C LYS A 160 15.83 -18.68 -12.50
N PRO A 161 16.02 -19.91 -13.01
CA PRO A 161 14.99 -20.96 -12.92
C PRO A 161 14.54 -21.25 -11.48
N GLU A 162 15.48 -21.22 -10.54
CA GLU A 162 15.28 -21.48 -9.11
C GLU A 162 14.86 -20.23 -8.31
N TYR A 163 14.50 -19.13 -8.99
CA TYR A 163 14.08 -17.90 -8.33
C TYR A 163 12.89 -18.15 -7.40
N LEU A 164 13.12 -17.89 -6.12
CA LEU A 164 12.12 -17.83 -5.06
C LEU A 164 11.99 -16.37 -4.61
N PRO A 165 10.80 -15.75 -4.72
CA PRO A 165 10.58 -14.40 -4.24
C PRO A 165 10.94 -14.23 -2.77
N THR A 166 11.72 -13.20 -2.48
CA THR A 166 12.01 -12.78 -1.11
C THR A 166 10.83 -11.99 -0.53
N GLU A 167 10.81 -11.79 0.78
CA GLU A 167 9.82 -10.91 1.42
C GLU A 167 9.84 -9.48 0.83
N GLN A 168 11.02 -8.98 0.44
CA GLN A 168 11.14 -7.68 -0.19
C GLN A 168 10.49 -7.65 -1.58
N ASP A 169 10.60 -8.74 -2.35
CA ASP A 169 9.91 -8.91 -3.62
C ASP A 169 8.39 -8.97 -3.38
N VAL A 170 7.94 -9.74 -2.39
CA VAL A 170 6.52 -9.84 -2.04
C VAL A 170 5.95 -8.48 -1.61
N LEU A 171 6.67 -7.70 -0.80
CA LEU A 171 6.23 -6.36 -0.37
C LEU A 171 6.08 -5.39 -1.54
N ARG A 172 6.99 -5.47 -2.51
CA ARG A 172 7.03 -4.60 -3.70
C ARG A 172 6.09 -5.07 -4.81
N SER A 173 5.55 -6.28 -4.73
CA SER A 173 4.63 -6.82 -5.72
C SER A 173 3.29 -6.10 -5.68
N ARG A 174 2.77 -5.82 -6.86
CA ARG A 174 1.55 -5.07 -7.08
C ARG A 174 0.45 -6.01 -7.55
N VAL A 175 -0.55 -6.17 -6.69
CA VAL A 175 -1.83 -6.79 -7.01
C VAL A 175 -2.90 -5.73 -6.80
N LYS A 176 -3.78 -5.54 -7.78
CA LYS A 176 -4.90 -4.62 -7.63
C LYS A 176 -5.90 -5.24 -6.63
N THR A 177 -6.02 -4.65 -5.46
CA THR A 177 -7.01 -5.07 -4.46
C THR A 177 -8.42 -4.81 -4.96
N THR A 178 -9.20 -5.88 -5.11
CA THR A 178 -10.63 -5.84 -5.41
C THR A 178 -11.42 -6.34 -4.22
N GLY A 179 -12.40 -5.55 -3.75
CA GLY A 179 -13.17 -5.91 -2.57
C GLY A 179 -12.49 -5.56 -1.24
N ILE A 180 -12.72 -6.39 -0.24
CA ILE A 180 -12.29 -6.23 1.15
C ILE A 180 -11.45 -7.45 1.51
N ILE A 181 -10.22 -7.23 1.94
CA ILE A 181 -9.32 -8.27 2.45
C ILE A 181 -9.19 -8.05 3.95
N GLU A 182 -9.36 -9.11 4.73
CA GLU A 182 -9.20 -9.07 6.18
C GLU A 182 -7.95 -9.86 6.57
N GLU A 183 -7.09 -9.25 7.38
CA GLU A 183 -5.92 -9.88 7.97
C GLU A 183 -6.01 -9.86 9.50
N GLN A 184 -5.69 -10.97 10.14
CA GLN A 184 -5.86 -11.13 11.59
C GLN A 184 -4.54 -11.49 12.28
N PHE A 185 -4.14 -10.72 13.27
CA PHE A 185 -2.90 -10.97 13.99
C PHE A 185 -2.97 -10.52 15.44
N SER A 186 -2.06 -11.02 16.27
CA SER A 186 -1.99 -10.64 17.68
C SER A 186 -0.73 -9.82 17.96
N CYS A 187 -0.87 -8.74 18.72
CA CYS A 187 0.24 -7.89 19.14
C CYS A 187 -0.04 -7.32 20.54
N LYS A 188 0.93 -7.41 21.46
CA LYS A 188 0.82 -6.92 22.86
C LYS A 188 -0.50 -7.36 23.55
N GLU A 189 -0.86 -8.64 23.44
CA GLU A 189 -2.09 -9.25 23.99
C GLU A 189 -3.42 -8.76 23.39
N LEU A 190 -3.38 -7.85 22.41
CA LEU A 190 -4.54 -7.43 21.64
C LEU A 190 -4.68 -8.28 20.38
N TYR A 191 -5.93 -8.54 20.00
CA TYR A 191 -6.26 -9.17 18.73
C TYR A 191 -6.62 -8.10 17.70
N PHE A 192 -5.89 -8.03 16.60
CA PHE A 192 -6.14 -7.07 15.54
C PHE A 192 -6.88 -7.73 14.39
N ARG A 193 -7.91 -7.04 13.89
CA ARG A 193 -8.56 -7.33 12.62
C ARG A 193 -8.36 -6.13 11.71
N MET A 194 -7.53 -6.32 10.68
CA MET A 194 -7.11 -5.26 9.77
C MET A 194 -7.80 -5.44 8.42
N PHE A 195 -8.53 -4.42 7.98
CA PHE A 195 -9.30 -4.44 6.74
C PHE A 195 -8.60 -3.59 5.67
N ASP A 196 -8.09 -4.23 4.61
CA ASP A 196 -7.61 -3.57 3.40
C ASP A 196 -8.74 -3.50 2.37
N VAL A 197 -9.04 -2.29 1.92
CA VAL A 197 -10.09 -2.04 0.92
C VAL A 197 -9.50 -1.40 -0.33
N GLY A 198 -10.05 -1.75 -1.50
CA GLY A 198 -9.64 -1.16 -2.76
C GLY A 198 -9.69 0.38 -2.73
N GLY A 199 -8.57 1.03 -3.09
CA GLY A 199 -8.42 2.50 -3.05
C GLY A 199 -8.96 3.26 -4.25
N GLN A 200 -9.17 2.56 -5.37
CA GLN A 200 -9.65 3.13 -6.63
C GLN A 200 -11.09 3.59 -6.52
N ARG A 201 -11.47 4.60 -7.30
CA ARG A 201 -12.82 5.23 -7.22
C ARG A 201 -13.95 4.19 -7.34
N SER A 202 -13.80 3.19 -8.20
CA SER A 202 -14.79 2.11 -8.40
C SER A 202 -15.01 1.23 -7.17
N GLU A 203 -14.00 1.07 -6.31
CA GLU A 203 -14.03 0.17 -5.16
C GLU A 203 -14.60 0.84 -3.90
N ARG A 204 -14.64 2.18 -3.84
CA ARG A 204 -14.99 2.93 -2.62
C ARG A 204 -16.41 2.72 -2.13
N LYS A 205 -17.34 2.35 -3.02
CA LYS A 205 -18.72 2.01 -2.64
C LYS A 205 -18.80 0.84 -1.66
N LYS A 206 -17.78 -0.04 -1.64
CA LYS A 206 -17.72 -1.22 -0.77
C LYS A 206 -17.25 -0.89 0.65
N TRP A 207 -16.66 0.29 0.87
CA TRP A 207 -16.03 0.65 2.16
C TRP A 207 -17.03 0.70 3.31
N ILE A 208 -18.28 1.09 3.04
CA ILE A 208 -19.34 1.19 4.05
C ILE A 208 -19.58 -0.13 4.80
N HIS A 209 -19.28 -1.27 4.17
CA HIS A 209 -19.42 -2.59 4.80
C HIS A 209 -18.40 -2.86 5.90
N CYS A 210 -17.36 -2.03 6.03
CA CYS A 210 -16.32 -2.15 7.04
C CYS A 210 -16.40 -1.05 8.12
N PHE A 211 -17.38 -0.14 8.07
CA PHE A 211 -17.40 1.04 8.95
C PHE A 211 -17.90 0.75 10.37
N GLU A 212 -18.64 -0.35 10.56
CA GLU A 212 -19.23 -0.68 11.84
C GLU A 212 -18.19 -1.21 12.84
N GLY A 213 -18.14 -0.59 14.02
CA GLY A 213 -17.26 -1.01 15.11
C GLY A 213 -15.77 -0.81 14.84
N VAL A 214 -15.39 0.06 13.90
CA VAL A 214 -13.98 0.41 13.67
C VAL A 214 -13.41 1.14 14.88
N THR A 215 -12.35 0.58 15.45
CA THR A 215 -11.63 1.17 16.58
C THR A 215 -10.79 2.36 16.11
N CYS A 216 -10.04 2.18 15.02
CA CYS A 216 -9.14 3.20 14.48
C CYS A 216 -9.06 3.10 12.95
N ILE A 217 -8.94 4.25 12.30
CA ILE A 217 -8.68 4.34 10.86
C ILE A 217 -7.20 4.59 10.65
N ILE A 218 -6.59 3.85 9.72
CA ILE A 218 -5.26 4.16 9.19
C ILE A 218 -5.45 4.71 7.78
N PHE A 219 -5.29 6.02 7.62
CA PHE A 219 -5.35 6.65 6.31
C PHE A 219 -3.95 6.73 5.69
N CYS A 220 -3.78 6.16 4.50
CA CYS A 220 -2.52 6.17 3.77
C CYS A 220 -2.58 7.19 2.63
N GLY A 221 -1.76 8.24 2.72
CA GLY A 221 -1.45 9.18 1.64
C GLY A 221 -0.05 8.92 1.08
N ALA A 222 0.15 9.04 -0.22
CA ALA A 222 1.45 8.87 -0.86
C ALA A 222 2.14 10.22 -1.04
N LEU A 223 3.25 10.46 -0.34
CA LEU A 223 4.03 11.70 -0.46
C LEU A 223 4.57 11.89 -1.87
N SER A 224 5.04 10.81 -2.50
CA SER A 224 5.65 10.83 -3.83
C SER A 224 4.65 11.07 -4.99
N ALA A 225 3.36 11.25 -4.71
CA ALA A 225 2.32 11.35 -5.74
C ALA A 225 1.98 12.81 -6.12
N TYR A 226 2.68 13.81 -5.58
CA TYR A 226 2.38 15.23 -5.78
C TYR A 226 2.54 15.71 -7.22
N ASP A 227 3.35 15.05 -8.02
CA ASP A 227 3.64 15.36 -9.43
C ASP A 227 2.94 14.41 -10.40
N MET A 228 1.98 13.60 -9.94
CA MET A 228 1.32 12.56 -10.73
C MET A 228 -0.18 12.78 -10.84
N VAL A 229 -0.77 12.27 -11.92
CA VAL A 229 -2.23 12.25 -12.15
C VAL A 229 -2.82 10.85 -11.94
N LEU A 230 -4.12 10.75 -11.67
CA LEU A 230 -4.79 9.47 -11.44
C LEU A 230 -4.75 8.58 -12.69
N VAL A 231 -4.80 7.26 -12.47
CA VAL A 231 -4.98 6.30 -13.57
C VAL A 231 -6.38 6.44 -14.16
N GLU A 232 -7.36 6.72 -13.30
CA GLU A 232 -8.77 6.83 -13.68
C GLU A 232 -9.13 8.16 -14.35
N ASP A 233 -8.27 9.18 -14.25
CA ASP A 233 -8.59 10.58 -14.59
C ASP A 233 -7.27 11.39 -14.71
N ASP A 234 -6.85 11.68 -15.94
CA ASP A 234 -5.56 12.32 -16.24
C ASP A 234 -5.54 13.84 -15.98
N GLU A 235 -6.69 14.45 -15.68
CA GLU A 235 -6.79 15.85 -15.27
C GLU A 235 -6.65 16.03 -13.74
N VAL A 236 -6.79 14.95 -12.97
CA VAL A 236 -6.80 15.01 -11.51
C VAL A 236 -5.48 14.57 -10.92
N ASN A 237 -4.80 15.50 -10.24
CA ASN A 237 -3.61 15.22 -9.46
C ASN A 237 -3.88 14.26 -8.30
N ARG A 238 -3.00 13.26 -8.11
CA ARG A 238 -3.17 12.20 -7.10
C ARG A 238 -3.13 12.71 -5.66
N MET A 239 -2.31 13.74 -5.37
CA MET A 239 -2.23 14.34 -4.02
C MET A 239 -3.52 15.10 -3.69
N HIS A 240 -4.06 15.87 -4.63
CA HIS A 240 -5.33 16.57 -4.46
C HIS A 240 -6.51 15.61 -4.27
N GLU A 241 -6.55 14.51 -5.03
CA GLU A 241 -7.52 13.44 -4.79
C GLU A 241 -7.37 12.83 -3.39
N SER A 242 -6.13 12.64 -2.91
CA SER A 242 -5.87 12.10 -1.57
C SER A 242 -6.35 13.05 -0.47
N LEU A 243 -6.13 14.36 -0.61
CA LEU A 243 -6.63 15.40 0.30
C LEU A 243 -8.17 15.45 0.30
N HIS A 244 -8.80 15.44 -0.88
CA HIS A 244 -10.26 15.43 -1.01
C HIS A 244 -10.88 14.19 -0.34
N LEU A 245 -10.27 13.02 -0.57
CA LEU A 245 -10.69 11.78 0.07
C LEU A 245 -10.51 11.84 1.59
N PHE A 246 -9.37 12.34 2.07
CA PHE A 246 -9.11 12.49 3.49
C PHE A 246 -10.12 13.42 4.15
N ASN A 247 -10.41 14.57 3.56
CA ASN A 247 -11.42 15.52 4.03
C ASN A 247 -12.78 14.82 4.22
N SER A 248 -13.18 14.02 3.23
CA SER A 248 -14.45 13.28 3.24
C SER A 248 -14.52 12.25 4.36
N ILE A 249 -13.41 11.54 4.65
CA ILE A 249 -13.32 10.54 5.71
C ILE A 249 -13.20 11.18 7.09
N CYS A 250 -12.30 12.15 7.24
CA CYS A 250 -12.02 12.83 8.50
C CYS A 250 -13.28 13.47 9.09
N ASN A 251 -14.11 14.05 8.22
CA ASN A 251 -15.34 14.76 8.59
C ASN A 251 -16.61 13.92 8.40
N HIS A 252 -16.48 12.62 8.11
CA HIS A 252 -17.63 11.74 7.94
C HIS A 252 -18.39 11.50 9.25
N ARG A 253 -19.73 11.46 9.21
CA ARG A 253 -20.56 11.25 10.43
C ARG A 253 -20.26 9.94 11.16
N PHE A 254 -20.03 8.85 10.42
CA PHE A 254 -19.70 7.53 11.00
C PHE A 254 -18.36 7.53 11.75
N PHE A 255 -17.48 8.49 11.44
CA PHE A 255 -16.14 8.59 12.02
C PHE A 255 -15.98 9.84 12.89
N ALA A 256 -17.09 10.39 13.38
CA ALA A 256 -17.10 11.62 14.16
C ALA A 256 -16.22 11.55 15.41
N LEU A 257 -16.13 10.37 16.03
CA LEU A 257 -15.35 10.08 17.25
C LEU A 257 -14.24 9.05 17.00
N THR A 258 -14.15 8.48 15.80
CA THR A 258 -13.14 7.47 15.46
C THR A 258 -11.80 8.14 15.23
N SER A 259 -10.78 7.68 15.94
CA SER A 259 -9.41 8.16 15.81
C SER A 259 -8.82 7.84 14.44
N ILE A 260 -7.98 8.74 13.95
CA ILE A 260 -7.33 8.61 12.65
C ILE A 260 -5.82 8.69 12.84
N VAL A 261 -5.15 7.66 12.35
CA VAL A 261 -3.72 7.67 12.12
C VAL A 261 -3.49 7.96 10.64
N LEU A 262 -2.73 9.02 10.34
CA LEU A 262 -2.32 9.40 9.00
C LEU A 262 -0.92 8.87 8.72
N PHE A 263 -0.80 7.97 7.75
CA PHE A 263 0.47 7.54 7.19
C PHE A 263 0.76 8.33 5.91
N LEU A 264 1.77 9.18 5.98
CA LEU A 264 2.37 9.83 4.83
C LEU A 264 3.47 8.91 4.30
N ASN A 265 3.06 8.00 3.43
CA ASN A 265 3.85 6.88 2.94
C ASN A 265 4.72 7.27 1.72
N LYS A 266 5.64 6.37 1.36
CA LYS A 266 6.60 6.53 0.26
C LYS A 266 7.55 7.73 0.46
N LYS A 267 7.95 7.94 1.72
CA LYS A 267 8.88 9.01 2.09
C LYS A 267 10.24 8.89 1.38
N ASP A 268 10.67 7.65 1.10
CA ASP A 268 11.88 7.31 0.37
C ASP A 268 11.83 7.80 -1.08
N LEU A 269 10.72 7.53 -1.78
CA LEU A 269 10.52 8.01 -3.14
C LEU A 269 10.33 9.53 -3.19
N PHE A 270 9.68 10.10 -2.18
CA PHE A 270 9.52 11.54 -2.07
C PHE A 270 10.86 12.26 -1.87
N GLU A 271 11.76 11.72 -1.04
CA GLU A 271 13.08 12.30 -0.79
C GLU A 271 13.93 12.44 -2.06
N GLU A 272 13.88 11.46 -2.96
CA GLU A 272 14.58 11.55 -4.24
C GLU A 272 13.88 12.48 -5.24
N LYS A 273 12.55 12.45 -5.26
CA LYS A 273 11.74 13.21 -6.22
C LYS A 273 11.73 14.71 -5.94
N ILE A 274 11.65 15.11 -4.67
CA ILE A 274 11.61 16.52 -4.27
C ILE A 274 12.87 17.27 -4.69
N LYS A 275 14.03 16.59 -4.80
CA LYS A 275 15.28 17.17 -5.31
C LYS A 275 15.18 17.62 -6.78
N LYS A 276 14.26 17.03 -7.56
CA LYS A 276 14.12 17.24 -9.00
C LYS A 276 12.93 18.13 -9.36
N VAL A 277 11.79 17.95 -8.69
CA VAL A 277 10.53 18.61 -9.04
C VAL A 277 10.01 19.42 -7.85
N HIS A 278 9.84 20.72 -8.05
CA HIS A 278 9.42 21.64 -6.97
C HIS A 278 7.99 21.35 -6.51
N LEU A 279 7.73 21.40 -5.20
CA LEU A 279 6.38 21.13 -4.65
C LEU A 279 5.29 22.08 -5.20
N SER A 280 5.69 23.27 -5.65
CA SER A 280 4.77 24.30 -6.15
C SER A 280 3.96 23.89 -7.38
N ILE A 281 4.37 22.84 -8.11
CA ILE A 281 3.55 22.29 -9.20
C ILE A 281 2.23 21.70 -8.71
N CYS A 282 2.20 21.22 -7.46
CA CYS A 282 1.03 20.66 -6.81
C CYS A 282 0.35 21.72 -5.94
N PHE A 283 1.14 22.53 -5.25
CA PHE A 283 0.68 23.56 -4.32
C PHE A 283 1.24 24.92 -4.73
N PRO A 284 0.58 25.67 -5.63
CA PRO A 284 1.10 26.95 -6.13
C PRO A 284 1.42 27.98 -5.06
N ASP A 285 0.72 27.92 -3.93
CA ASP A 285 0.91 28.81 -2.76
C ASP A 285 2.11 28.41 -1.88
N TYR A 286 2.79 27.30 -2.17
CA TYR A 286 3.99 26.88 -1.43
C TYR A 286 5.20 27.75 -1.76
N ASP A 287 5.64 28.54 -0.78
CA ASP A 287 6.79 29.44 -0.85
C ASP A 287 8.03 28.94 -0.07
N GLY A 288 7.94 27.75 0.54
CA GLY A 288 9.01 27.14 1.32
C GLY A 288 10.15 26.56 0.47
N CYS A 289 11.21 26.12 1.14
CA CYS A 289 12.34 25.48 0.46
C CYS A 289 11.94 24.11 -0.10
N ASN A 290 12.55 23.71 -1.21
CA ASN A 290 12.28 22.41 -1.83
C ASN A 290 13.02 21.24 -1.14
N SER A 291 13.10 21.29 0.19
CA SER A 291 13.75 20.28 1.01
C SER A 291 12.74 19.19 1.41
N TYR A 292 13.25 17.98 1.69
CA TYR A 292 12.41 16.88 2.18
C TYR A 292 11.63 17.28 3.45
N GLU A 293 12.28 17.98 4.38
CA GLU A 293 11.67 18.38 5.65
C GLU A 293 10.59 19.44 5.46
N ASP A 294 10.88 20.53 4.75
CA ASP A 294 9.93 21.64 4.58
C ASP A 294 8.73 21.22 3.75
N ALA A 295 8.96 20.57 2.60
CA ALA A 295 7.90 20.12 1.71
C ALA A 295 7.07 19.01 2.36
N GLY A 296 7.70 18.07 3.06
CA GLY A 296 7.02 17.01 3.81
C GLY A 296 6.15 17.56 4.94
N ASN A 297 6.65 18.54 5.70
CA ASN A 297 5.90 19.22 6.74
C ASN A 297 4.73 20.04 6.16
N TYR A 298 4.92 20.68 5.00
CA TYR A 298 3.84 21.38 4.33
C TYR A 298 2.70 20.44 3.93
N ILE A 299 3.01 19.33 3.25
CA ILE A 299 2.00 18.31 2.88
C ILE A 299 1.29 17.81 4.14
N LYS A 300 2.03 17.51 5.21
CA LYS A 300 1.45 17.12 6.50
C LYS A 300 0.46 18.15 7.02
N SER A 301 0.81 19.44 7.01
CA SER A 301 -0.09 20.51 7.43
C SER A 301 -1.35 20.58 6.57
N GLN A 302 -1.24 20.41 5.25
CA GLN A 302 -2.40 20.37 4.35
C GLN A 302 -3.42 19.30 4.76
N PHE A 303 -2.96 18.10 5.16
CA PHE A 303 -3.87 17.06 5.67
C PHE A 303 -4.46 17.42 7.04
N LEU A 304 -3.63 17.87 7.99
CA LEU A 304 -4.07 18.15 9.36
C LEU A 304 -5.07 19.33 9.44
N GLU A 305 -4.97 20.29 8.52
CA GLU A 305 -5.87 21.43 8.44
C GLU A 305 -7.29 21.07 8.01
N LEU A 306 -7.48 19.95 7.30
CA LEU A 306 -8.79 19.44 6.89
C LEU A 306 -9.64 18.92 8.05
N ASN A 307 -9.07 18.75 9.23
CA ASN A 307 -9.81 18.35 10.42
C ASN A 307 -10.69 19.51 10.93
N MET A 308 -12.01 19.40 10.75
CA MET A 308 -12.95 20.43 11.21
C MET A 308 -13.24 20.34 12.72
N LYS A 309 -12.80 19.27 13.39
CA LYS A 309 -13.05 19.02 14.82
C LYS A 309 -11.76 19.07 15.65
N LYS A 310 -10.92 20.08 15.37
CA LYS A 310 -9.67 20.32 16.13
C LYS A 310 -9.98 20.40 17.63
N GLY A 311 -9.21 19.67 18.44
CA GLY A 311 -9.39 19.59 19.89
C GLY A 311 -10.36 18.49 20.38
N VAL A 312 -11.21 17.95 19.51
CA VAL A 312 -12.06 16.78 19.84
C VAL A 312 -11.50 15.51 19.21
N LYS A 313 -11.10 15.60 17.94
CA LYS A 313 -10.55 14.48 17.17
C LYS A 313 -9.08 14.74 16.92
N GLU A 314 -8.24 13.87 17.45
CA GLU A 314 -6.78 13.91 17.24
C GLU A 314 -6.42 13.10 15.99
N ILE A 315 -5.46 13.61 15.21
CA ILE A 315 -4.92 12.91 14.04
C ILE A 315 -3.42 12.72 14.27
N TYR A 316 -3.02 11.46 14.36
CA TYR A 316 -1.62 11.11 14.57
C TYR A 316 -0.94 10.86 13.23
N CYS A 317 0.00 11.73 12.87
CA CYS A 317 0.66 11.67 11.56
C CYS A 317 2.06 11.06 11.67
N HIS A 318 2.34 10.05 10.85
CA HIS A 318 3.65 9.41 10.73
C HIS A 318 4.12 9.41 9.27
N LEU A 319 5.39 9.77 9.06
CA LEU A 319 6.03 9.58 7.76
C LEU A 319 6.52 8.13 7.67
N THR A 320 6.05 7.41 6.66
CA THR A 320 6.27 5.97 6.53
C THR A 320 6.95 5.59 5.21
N CYS A 321 7.68 4.49 5.26
CA CYS A 321 8.14 3.73 4.11
C CYS A 321 7.59 2.31 4.30
N ALA A 322 6.46 2.01 3.65
CA ALA A 322 5.78 0.72 3.84
C ALA A 322 6.62 -0.49 3.37
N THR A 323 7.65 -0.27 2.55
CA THR A 323 8.60 -1.30 2.11
C THR A 323 9.78 -1.49 3.07
N ASP A 324 9.90 -0.65 4.12
CA ASP A 324 10.88 -0.79 5.21
C ASP A 324 10.19 -1.38 6.44
N THR A 325 10.47 -2.66 6.69
CA THR A 325 9.89 -3.44 7.79
C THR A 325 10.18 -2.84 9.17
N ARG A 326 11.38 -2.26 9.38
CA ARG A 326 11.74 -1.63 10.66
C ARG A 326 10.96 -0.34 10.87
N ASN A 327 10.81 0.46 9.80
CA ASN A 327 10.01 1.67 9.88
C ASN A 327 8.54 1.37 10.20
N VAL A 328 7.96 0.34 9.57
CA VAL A 328 6.58 -0.08 9.83
C VAL A 328 6.42 -0.64 11.24
N GLU A 329 7.37 -1.44 11.74
CA GLU A 329 7.36 -1.96 13.11
C GLU A 329 7.32 -0.83 14.15
N ILE A 330 8.19 0.17 14.02
CA ILE A 330 8.25 1.31 14.95
C ILE A 330 6.95 2.10 14.91
N VAL A 331 6.46 2.42 13.71
CA VAL A 331 5.25 3.22 13.54
C VAL A 331 4.02 2.46 14.02
N PHE A 332 3.90 1.16 13.73
CA PHE A 332 2.78 0.35 14.18
C PHE A 332 2.77 0.20 15.71
N ASN A 333 3.93 0.02 16.34
CA ASN A 333 4.02 -0.01 17.80
C ASN A 333 3.52 1.31 18.44
N ALA A 334 3.86 2.47 17.85
CA ALA A 334 3.35 3.75 18.32
C ALA A 334 1.81 3.86 18.14
N VAL A 335 1.27 3.36 17.03
CA VAL A 335 -0.17 3.27 16.80
C VAL A 335 -0.86 2.37 17.83
N THR A 336 -0.28 1.21 18.13
CA THR A 336 -0.79 0.32 19.16
C THR A 336 -0.85 1.01 20.53
N ASP A 337 0.19 1.76 20.90
CA ASP A 337 0.23 2.47 22.18
C ASP A 337 -0.82 3.59 22.26
N ILE A 338 -1.08 4.29 21.14
CA ILE A 338 -2.16 5.28 21.03
C ILE A 338 -3.53 4.61 21.23
N ILE A 339 -3.78 3.49 20.54
CA ILE A 339 -5.05 2.76 20.64
C ILE A 339 -5.27 2.24 22.06
N ILE A 340 -4.24 1.68 22.69
CA ILE A 340 -4.31 1.23 24.10
C ILE A 340 -4.67 2.41 25.00
N LYS A 341 -4.01 3.56 24.83
CA LYS A 341 -4.28 4.76 25.65
C LYS A 341 -5.71 5.25 25.48
N GLU A 342 -6.26 5.23 24.28
CA GLU A 342 -7.64 5.64 24.02
C GLU A 342 -8.66 4.64 24.58
N ASN A 343 -8.41 3.35 24.43
CA ASN A 343 -9.24 2.31 25.05
C ASN A 343 -9.26 2.46 26.58
N LEU A 344 -8.11 2.71 27.22
CA LEU A 344 -8.04 2.95 28.67
C LEU A 344 -8.83 4.18 29.12
N LYS A 345 -8.76 5.29 28.36
CA LYS A 345 -9.60 6.48 28.60
C LYS A 345 -11.09 6.15 28.50
N SER A 346 -11.48 5.37 27.50
CA SER A 346 -12.89 4.98 27.31
C SER A 346 -13.44 4.13 28.46
N CYS A 347 -12.56 3.38 29.15
CA CYS A 347 -12.90 2.61 30.35
C CYS A 347 -12.87 3.41 31.65
N GLY A 348 -12.59 4.73 31.62
CA GLY A 348 -12.54 5.59 32.81
C GLY A 348 -11.31 5.37 33.70
N LEU A 349 -10.25 4.76 33.17
CA LEU A 349 -9.00 4.49 33.90
C LEU A 349 -7.99 5.67 33.83
N PHE A 350 -8.33 6.75 33.12
CA PHE A 350 -7.51 7.96 32.95
C PHE A 350 -8.33 9.24 32.84
#